data_AF-A0A352VNV4-F1
#
_entry.id   AF-A0A352VNV4-F1
#
_cell.length_a   1.000
_cell.length_b   1.000
_cell.length_c   1.000
_cell.angle_alpha   90.00
_cell.angle_beta   90.00
_cell.angle_gamma   90.00
#
_symmetry.space_group_name_H-M   'P 1'
#
loop_
_entity.id
_entity.type
_entity.pdbx_description
1 polymer ?
#
loop_
_entity_poly.entity_id
_entity_poly.type
_entity_poly.pdbx_seq_one_letter_code
_entity_poly.pdbx_strand_id
1 'polypeptide(L)'
;MKCTRALLSLALVLAFAGPVAGQAVPLDLQQVLPGPVTVSEADDEVTVTWPDESGRDWHATFSLDPSRPLIRSITAGEQVVIQDARPFYESETGVRTGGWNAFFDYPPRHPDGTRHSKGVFRLRSATVRTIGDRVELLFDGLSMGVFEGAIAYTFFPGSRLIQQEAVVTTDENDVAYYYDAGWEMGARADRKVGGNMTTTIAYYDTTGEIEHVVSTGFDPERIPAEVRYRTLAAATSGGSVAVFPAPHQYFFPRDFTSNIGYLWHRSWRGRVSLGIRQIRDTNWQFYPWMNAPPGQTQRMSVFFLLSDGAPDSALHDVLRYTNRDRFRALEGYKTLSTHWHLAYTMQAMEHGVDWTPPFKPVLKAMGVDASVIMDFHGDGHPRDLTELRLEELDAYFNALRAQSDEDFLLIPAEEANVHFGGHWVLMFPKPVYWFMNRPPGGAFETTHPEYGQVYSTADATELLELVRREGGFMYQTHPRTKGSTGYPDAIM
;
A
#
# COMPACT_ATOMS: atom_id res chain seq x y z
N MET A 1 -74.85 34.59 25.04
CA MET A 1 -73.75 35.02 24.14
C MET A 1 -73.17 33.80 23.44
N LYS A 2 -73.17 33.84 22.11
CA LYS A 2 -72.75 32.77 21.20
C LYS A 2 -71.22 32.62 21.24
N CYS A 3 -70.72 31.39 21.33
CA CYS A 3 -69.39 31.03 20.84
C CYS A 3 -69.43 29.59 20.34
N THR A 4 -69.66 29.47 19.03
CA THR A 4 -69.60 28.25 18.24
C THR A 4 -68.13 27.92 17.98
N ARG A 5 -67.65 26.75 18.40
CA ARG A 5 -66.40 26.16 17.91
C ARG A 5 -66.76 24.95 17.05
N ALA A 6 -66.61 25.11 15.73
CA ALA A 6 -66.66 24.02 14.78
C ALA A 6 -65.29 23.33 14.76
N LEU A 7 -65.26 22.03 15.11
CA LEU A 7 -64.11 21.16 14.85
C LEU A 7 -64.32 20.50 13.48
N LEU A 8 -63.59 20.97 12.47
CA LEU A 8 -63.40 20.21 11.23
C LEU A 8 -62.45 19.05 11.53
N SER A 9 -62.94 17.82 11.37
CA SER A 9 -62.10 16.62 11.36
C SER A 9 -61.54 16.44 9.95
N LEU A 10 -60.24 16.73 9.78
CA LEU A 10 -59.51 16.46 8.54
C LEU A 10 -59.05 14.99 8.57
N ALA A 11 -59.75 14.10 7.88
CA ALA A 11 -59.33 12.72 7.69
C ALA A 11 -58.15 12.69 6.69
N LEU A 12 -56.93 12.55 7.21
CA LEU A 12 -55.73 12.34 6.41
C LEU A 12 -55.70 10.87 5.96
N VAL A 13 -56.05 10.59 4.72
CA VAL A 13 -55.85 9.28 4.10
C VAL A 13 -54.34 9.13 3.83
N LEU A 14 -53.64 8.45 4.75
CA LEU A 14 -52.29 7.94 4.49
C LEU A 14 -52.40 6.81 3.48
N ALA A 15 -52.16 7.12 2.21
CA ALA A 15 -51.86 6.09 1.22
C ALA A 15 -50.53 5.42 1.62
N PHE A 16 -50.63 4.20 2.13
CA PHE A 16 -49.47 3.32 2.29
C PHE A 16 -48.94 3.00 0.88
N ALA A 17 -47.92 3.73 0.44
CA ALA A 17 -47.06 3.28 -0.63
C ALA A 17 -46.32 2.03 -0.12
N GLY A 18 -46.71 0.86 -0.59
CA GLY A 18 -45.93 -0.36 -0.38
C GLY A 18 -44.51 -0.20 -0.93
N PRO A 19 -43.52 -0.98 -0.43
CA PRO A 19 -42.17 -0.90 -0.94
C PRO A 19 -42.17 -1.22 -2.43
N VAL A 20 -41.73 -0.26 -3.25
CA VAL A 20 -41.43 -0.50 -4.66
C VAL A 20 -40.27 -1.50 -4.66
N ALA A 21 -40.52 -2.72 -5.15
CA ALA A 21 -39.45 -3.68 -5.42
C ALA A 21 -38.45 -2.99 -6.36
N GLY A 22 -37.17 -2.97 -5.96
CA GLY A 22 -36.11 -2.38 -6.77
C GLY A 22 -36.04 -3.14 -8.09
N GLN A 23 -36.31 -2.45 -9.19
CA GLN A 23 -36.14 -3.03 -10.53
C GLN A 23 -34.65 -3.32 -10.75
N ALA A 24 -34.34 -4.49 -11.29
CA ALA A 24 -32.98 -4.84 -11.69
C ALA A 24 -32.38 -3.80 -12.65
N VAL A 25 -31.11 -3.51 -12.48
CA VAL A 25 -30.38 -2.62 -13.38
C VAL A 25 -30.02 -3.33 -14.69
N PRO A 26 -29.84 -2.58 -15.80
CA PRO A 26 -29.39 -3.18 -17.04
C PRO A 26 -27.99 -3.82 -16.92
N LEU A 27 -27.83 -5.00 -17.53
CA LEU A 27 -26.57 -5.73 -17.67
C LEU A 27 -26.15 -5.77 -19.15
N ASP A 28 -24.90 -5.44 -19.44
CA ASP A 28 -24.28 -5.57 -20.77
C ASP A 28 -23.21 -6.68 -20.77
N LEU A 29 -23.45 -7.70 -21.61
CA LEU A 29 -22.56 -8.86 -21.81
C LEU A 29 -21.92 -8.90 -23.21
N GLN A 30 -22.06 -7.85 -24.03
CA GLN A 30 -21.61 -7.88 -25.44
C GLN A 30 -20.11 -8.13 -25.62
N GLN A 31 -19.30 -7.81 -24.62
CA GLN A 31 -17.84 -7.98 -24.64
C GLN A 31 -17.38 -9.26 -23.92
N VAL A 32 -18.30 -10.15 -23.55
CA VAL A 32 -17.96 -11.46 -22.99
C VAL A 32 -17.63 -12.42 -24.12
N LEU A 33 -16.40 -12.92 -24.12
CA LEU A 33 -15.90 -13.92 -25.05
C LEU A 33 -15.80 -15.29 -24.37
N PRO A 34 -15.90 -16.40 -25.11
CA PRO A 34 -15.65 -17.74 -24.57
C PRO A 34 -14.24 -17.84 -23.96
N GLY A 35 -14.14 -18.49 -22.80
CA GLY A 35 -12.88 -18.64 -22.08
C GLY A 35 -13.03 -19.51 -20.82
N PRO A 36 -11.96 -19.65 -20.03
CA PRO A 36 -11.98 -20.43 -18.79
C PRO A 36 -12.82 -19.79 -17.68
N VAL A 37 -13.09 -18.48 -17.78
CA VAL A 37 -14.05 -17.78 -16.90
C VAL A 37 -15.33 -17.54 -17.69
N THR A 38 -16.45 -18.06 -17.19
CA THR A 38 -17.75 -17.95 -17.86
C THR A 38 -18.72 -17.09 -17.05
N VAL A 39 -19.67 -16.46 -17.74
CA VAL A 39 -20.66 -15.58 -17.12
C VAL A 39 -22.06 -15.97 -17.56
N SER A 40 -22.99 -16.02 -16.61
CA SER A 40 -24.41 -16.31 -16.85
C SER A 40 -25.30 -15.34 -16.11
N GLU A 41 -26.43 -14.97 -16.70
CA GLU A 41 -27.47 -14.13 -16.10
C GLU A 41 -28.72 -14.96 -15.81
N ALA A 42 -29.26 -14.84 -14.60
CA ALA A 42 -30.53 -15.45 -14.21
C ALA A 42 -31.12 -14.71 -12.99
N ASP A 43 -32.45 -14.60 -12.92
CA ASP A 43 -33.17 -14.10 -11.74
C ASP A 43 -32.67 -12.76 -11.16
N ASP A 44 -32.42 -11.77 -12.03
CA ASP A 44 -31.85 -10.46 -11.67
C ASP A 44 -30.46 -10.56 -11.00
N GLU A 45 -29.72 -11.63 -11.28
CA GLU A 45 -28.38 -11.88 -10.79
C GLU A 45 -27.43 -12.24 -11.96
N VAL A 46 -26.16 -11.87 -11.81
CA VAL A 46 -25.08 -12.28 -12.72
C VAL A 46 -24.10 -13.17 -11.96
N THR A 47 -23.83 -14.34 -12.50
CA THR A 47 -22.92 -15.33 -11.91
C THR A 47 -21.68 -15.50 -12.77
N VAL A 48 -20.52 -15.39 -12.13
CA VAL A 48 -19.21 -15.68 -12.72
C VAL A 48 -18.75 -17.04 -12.23
N THR A 49 -18.33 -17.91 -13.13
CA THR A 49 -17.74 -19.21 -12.81
C THR A 49 -16.31 -19.26 -13.31
N TRP A 50 -15.37 -19.67 -12.45
CA TRP A 50 -13.96 -19.83 -12.83
C TRP A 50 -13.30 -21.00 -12.08
N PRO A 51 -12.32 -21.67 -12.70
CA PRO A 51 -11.55 -22.71 -12.03
C PRO A 51 -10.48 -22.12 -11.11
N ASP A 52 -10.27 -22.72 -9.95
CA ASP A 52 -9.13 -22.45 -9.07
C ASP A 52 -7.84 -23.16 -9.53
N GLU A 53 -6.77 -23.02 -8.75
CA GLU A 53 -5.47 -23.64 -9.01
C GLU A 53 -5.48 -25.18 -9.10
N SER A 54 -6.54 -25.83 -8.62
CA SER A 54 -6.76 -27.28 -8.70
C SER A 54 -7.73 -27.68 -9.83
N GLY A 55 -8.32 -26.71 -10.51
CA GLY A 55 -9.35 -26.92 -11.52
C GLY A 55 -10.76 -27.07 -10.95
N ARG A 56 -10.98 -26.80 -9.66
CA ARG A 56 -12.32 -26.79 -9.06
C ARG A 56 -13.03 -25.48 -9.38
N ASP A 57 -14.29 -25.57 -9.75
CA ASP A 57 -15.12 -24.40 -10.05
C ASP A 57 -15.50 -23.63 -8.78
N TRP A 58 -15.32 -22.32 -8.87
CA TRP A 58 -15.84 -21.31 -7.95
C TRP A 58 -16.91 -20.48 -8.66
N HIS A 59 -17.91 -20.05 -7.89
CA HIS A 59 -19.01 -19.25 -8.40
C HIS A 59 -19.16 -17.98 -7.57
N ALA A 60 -19.21 -16.82 -8.21
CA ALA A 60 -19.52 -15.54 -7.57
C ALA A 60 -20.81 -14.99 -8.18
N THR A 61 -21.83 -14.84 -7.34
CA THR A 61 -23.15 -14.36 -7.74
C THR A 61 -23.36 -12.93 -7.26
N PHE A 62 -23.65 -12.04 -8.19
CA PHE A 62 -23.87 -10.62 -7.97
C PHE A 62 -25.34 -10.23 -8.21
N SER A 63 -25.88 -9.36 -7.36
CA SER A 63 -27.24 -8.83 -7.49
C SER A 63 -27.29 -7.66 -8.46
N LEU A 64 -28.28 -7.67 -9.37
CA LEU A 64 -28.67 -6.50 -10.17
C LEU A 64 -29.77 -5.67 -9.50
N ASP A 65 -30.37 -6.16 -8.41
CA ASP A 65 -31.30 -5.40 -7.55
C ASP A 65 -30.53 -4.46 -6.61
N PRO A 66 -30.66 -3.11 -6.74
CA PRO A 66 -29.95 -2.14 -5.92
C PRO A 66 -30.29 -2.16 -4.42
N SER A 67 -31.37 -2.84 -4.03
CA SER A 67 -31.79 -2.95 -2.62
C SER A 67 -31.02 -4.04 -1.86
N ARG A 68 -30.34 -4.94 -2.57
CA ARG A 68 -29.61 -6.08 -2.01
C ARG A 68 -28.10 -5.80 -1.89
N PRO A 69 -27.37 -6.58 -1.08
CA PRO A 69 -25.90 -6.62 -1.16
C PRO A 69 -25.44 -6.97 -2.58
N LEU A 70 -24.41 -6.27 -3.07
CA LEU A 70 -23.90 -6.46 -4.43
C LEU A 70 -23.41 -7.89 -4.66
N ILE A 71 -22.63 -8.45 -3.74
CA ILE A 71 -22.24 -9.86 -3.78
C ILE A 71 -23.25 -10.63 -2.94
N ARG A 72 -24.03 -11.51 -3.57
CA ARG A 72 -25.00 -12.37 -2.91
C ARG A 72 -24.30 -13.53 -2.24
N SER A 73 -23.44 -14.22 -2.99
CA SER A 73 -22.65 -15.34 -2.51
C SER A 73 -21.39 -15.55 -3.32
N ILE A 74 -20.39 -16.15 -2.69
CA ILE A 74 -19.28 -16.79 -3.38
C ILE A 74 -19.15 -18.23 -2.85
N THR A 75 -19.13 -19.20 -3.75
CA THR A 75 -19.13 -20.63 -3.42
C THR A 75 -17.96 -21.37 -4.03
N ALA A 76 -17.49 -22.40 -3.32
CA ALA A 76 -16.56 -23.40 -3.83
C ALA A 76 -17.36 -24.68 -4.10
N GLY A 77 -17.72 -24.95 -5.36
CA GLY A 77 -18.84 -25.86 -5.65
C GLY A 77 -20.13 -25.42 -4.92
N GLU A 78 -20.70 -26.29 -4.09
CA GLU A 78 -21.92 -26.00 -3.31
C GLU A 78 -21.66 -25.28 -1.97
N GLN A 79 -20.42 -25.22 -1.51
CA GLN A 79 -20.07 -24.66 -0.20
C GLN A 79 -20.01 -23.13 -0.25
N VAL A 80 -20.87 -22.46 0.53
CA VAL A 80 -20.89 -20.99 0.62
C VAL A 80 -19.76 -20.49 1.50
N VAL A 81 -18.80 -19.78 0.90
CA VAL A 81 -17.67 -19.15 1.59
C VAL A 81 -17.99 -17.71 1.95
N ILE A 82 -18.58 -16.94 1.03
CA ILE A 82 -18.97 -15.54 1.25
C ILE A 82 -20.46 -15.40 1.06
N GLN A 83 -21.11 -14.57 1.88
CA GLN A 83 -22.53 -14.27 1.78
C GLN A 83 -22.80 -12.78 2.05
N ASP A 84 -23.73 -12.19 1.31
CA ASP A 84 -24.25 -10.84 1.53
C ASP A 84 -23.15 -9.75 1.68
N ALA A 85 -22.14 -9.81 0.81
CA ALA A 85 -20.99 -8.92 0.85
C ALA A 85 -21.25 -7.60 0.09
N ARG A 86 -20.73 -6.51 0.66
CA ARG A 86 -20.79 -5.16 0.12
C ARG A 86 -19.37 -4.62 -0.01
N PRO A 87 -19.03 -3.98 -1.14
CA PRO A 87 -17.78 -3.26 -1.26
C PRO A 87 -17.74 -2.10 -0.28
N PHE A 88 -16.57 -1.87 0.30
CA PHE A 88 -16.29 -0.72 1.15
C PHE A 88 -15.18 0.10 0.52
N TYR A 89 -15.38 1.41 0.45
CA TYR A 89 -14.38 2.40 0.08
C TYR A 89 -14.54 3.65 0.94
N GLU A 90 -13.43 4.19 1.41
CA GLU A 90 -13.31 5.54 1.97
C GLU A 90 -12.08 6.19 1.35
N SER A 91 -12.11 7.51 1.18
CA SER A 91 -10.95 8.28 0.75
C SER A 91 -10.75 9.51 1.61
N GLU A 92 -9.51 9.96 1.65
CA GLU A 92 -9.18 11.31 2.05
C GLU A 92 -8.62 12.04 0.84
N THR A 93 -9.08 13.26 0.61
CA THR A 93 -8.58 14.13 -0.46
C THR A 93 -8.02 15.42 0.10
N GLY A 94 -6.96 15.91 -0.51
CA GLY A 94 -6.31 17.17 -0.20
C GLY A 94 -5.83 17.83 -1.49
N VAL A 95 -5.28 19.03 -1.36
CA VAL A 95 -4.77 19.80 -2.50
C VAL A 95 -3.25 19.68 -2.55
N ARG A 96 -2.73 19.31 -3.72
CA ARG A 96 -1.29 19.21 -3.96
C ARG A 96 -0.64 20.57 -4.06
N THR A 97 0.57 20.67 -3.55
CA THR A 97 1.42 21.86 -3.70
C THR A 97 2.74 21.47 -4.38
N GLY A 98 3.00 22.05 -5.56
CA GLY A 98 4.25 21.81 -6.31
C GLY A 98 4.13 20.92 -7.56
N GLY A 99 2.91 20.60 -8.01
CA GLY A 99 2.67 19.82 -9.24
C GLY A 99 2.95 18.31 -9.09
N TRP A 100 2.50 17.50 -10.06
CA TRP A 100 2.33 16.03 -9.91
C TRP A 100 3.56 15.22 -9.50
N ASN A 101 4.77 15.73 -9.67
CA ASN A 101 6.01 15.04 -9.28
C ASN A 101 6.60 15.54 -7.94
N ALA A 102 5.89 16.42 -7.22
CA ALA A 102 6.34 16.95 -5.94
C ALA A 102 6.34 15.88 -4.85
N PHE A 103 7.53 15.41 -4.47
CA PHE A 103 7.72 14.53 -3.32
C PHE A 103 7.60 15.29 -1.99
N PHE A 104 8.20 16.50 -1.90
CA PHE A 104 8.20 17.36 -0.71
C PHE A 104 6.88 18.12 -0.54
N ASP A 105 5.79 17.36 -0.57
CA ASP A 105 4.43 17.85 -0.39
C ASP A 105 3.80 17.25 0.87
N TYR A 106 2.87 18.00 1.44
CA TYR A 106 2.08 17.56 2.59
C TYR A 106 0.67 18.15 2.43
N PRO A 107 -0.23 17.50 1.68
CA PRO A 107 -1.56 18.02 1.38
C PRO A 107 -2.34 18.55 2.60
N PRO A 108 -2.24 17.96 3.82
CA PRO A 108 -2.87 18.53 5.01
C PRO A 108 -2.42 19.93 5.42
N ARG A 109 -1.26 20.43 4.94
CA ARG A 109 -0.83 21.82 5.20
C ARG A 109 -1.56 22.86 4.36
N HIS A 110 -2.26 22.44 3.31
CA HIS A 110 -2.97 23.37 2.44
C HIS A 110 -4.06 24.11 3.23
N PRO A 111 -4.28 25.43 3.03
CA PRO A 111 -5.27 26.19 3.80
C PRO A 111 -6.71 25.66 3.72
N ASP A 112 -7.06 25.00 2.62
CA ASP A 112 -8.38 24.37 2.43
C ASP A 112 -8.57 23.07 3.24
N GLY A 113 -7.49 22.58 3.86
CA GLY A 113 -7.48 21.35 4.64
C GLY A 113 -7.71 20.10 3.78
N THR A 114 -8.26 19.07 4.42
CA THR A 114 -8.51 17.76 3.80
C THR A 114 -9.96 17.37 3.98
N ARG A 115 -10.45 16.48 3.11
CA ARG A 115 -11.83 16.00 3.13
C ARG A 115 -11.85 14.48 3.20
N HIS A 116 -12.40 13.95 4.29
CA HIS A 116 -12.78 12.54 4.40
C HIS A 116 -14.09 12.31 3.64
N SER A 117 -14.17 11.23 2.88
CA SER A 117 -15.37 10.84 2.15
C SER A 117 -15.60 9.35 2.22
N LYS A 118 -16.82 8.96 2.58
CA LYS A 118 -17.26 7.57 2.53
C LYS A 118 -17.91 7.27 1.19
N GLY A 119 -17.51 6.16 0.58
CA GLY A 119 -18.11 5.67 -0.66
C GLY A 119 -19.60 5.39 -0.48
N VAL A 120 -20.40 5.94 -1.38
CA VAL A 120 -21.81 5.64 -1.52
C VAL A 120 -22.00 4.94 -2.86
N PHE A 121 -22.42 3.69 -2.80
CA PHE A 121 -22.65 2.88 -3.98
C PHE A 121 -24.16 2.73 -4.22
N ARG A 122 -24.62 3.26 -5.36
CA ARG A 122 -26.01 3.14 -5.84
C ARG A 122 -25.95 2.51 -7.23
N LEU A 123 -26.10 1.19 -7.29
CA LEU A 123 -26.01 0.43 -8.53
C LEU A 123 -26.93 1.04 -9.61
N ARG A 124 -26.35 1.40 -10.77
CA ARG A 124 -27.05 1.99 -11.92
C ARG A 124 -27.08 1.08 -13.15
N SER A 125 -26.00 0.34 -13.37
CA SER A 125 -25.84 -0.62 -14.46
C SER A 125 -24.68 -1.57 -14.17
N ALA A 126 -24.60 -2.66 -14.92
CA ALA A 126 -23.49 -3.59 -14.90
C ALA A 126 -22.98 -3.83 -16.33
N THR A 127 -21.67 -3.95 -16.51
CA THR A 127 -21.04 -4.29 -17.79
C THR A 127 -19.98 -5.35 -17.54
N VAL A 128 -19.91 -6.35 -18.41
CA VAL A 128 -18.96 -7.45 -18.27
C VAL A 128 -18.14 -7.58 -19.54
N ARG A 129 -16.83 -7.77 -19.37
CA ARG A 129 -15.91 -7.96 -20.50
C ARG A 129 -14.83 -8.97 -20.19
N THR A 130 -14.36 -9.64 -21.24
CA THR A 130 -13.18 -10.50 -21.19
C THR A 130 -11.91 -9.66 -21.37
N ILE A 131 -10.90 -9.88 -20.51
CA ILE A 131 -9.58 -9.24 -20.58
C ILE A 131 -8.52 -10.34 -20.62
N GLY A 132 -8.08 -10.70 -21.83
CA GLY A 132 -7.22 -11.88 -22.01
C GLY A 132 -7.99 -13.15 -21.65
N ASP A 133 -7.53 -13.89 -20.64
CA ASP A 133 -8.19 -15.06 -20.07
C ASP A 133 -9.05 -14.76 -18.83
N ARG A 134 -9.11 -13.49 -18.41
CA ARG A 134 -9.84 -13.00 -17.24
C ARG A 134 -11.20 -12.44 -17.63
N VAL A 135 -12.05 -12.26 -16.64
CA VAL A 135 -13.30 -11.49 -16.78
C VAL A 135 -13.32 -10.38 -15.74
N GLU A 136 -13.72 -9.19 -16.20
CA GLU A 136 -13.99 -8.02 -15.35
C GLU A 136 -15.48 -7.67 -15.42
N LEU A 137 -16.09 -7.50 -14.25
CA LEU A 137 -17.46 -6.98 -14.08
C LEU A 137 -17.36 -5.57 -13.52
N LEU A 138 -17.89 -4.60 -14.22
CA LEU A 138 -17.94 -3.20 -13.84
C LEU A 138 -19.36 -2.84 -13.43
N PHE A 139 -19.55 -2.44 -12.18
CA PHE A 139 -20.83 -2.01 -11.63
C PHE A 139 -20.84 -0.50 -11.40
N ASP A 140 -21.63 0.22 -12.18
CA ASP A 140 -21.67 1.69 -12.16
C ASP A 140 -22.47 2.23 -10.96
N GLY A 141 -22.05 3.41 -10.46
CA GLY A 141 -22.79 4.16 -9.44
C GLY A 141 -22.06 4.35 -8.11
N LEU A 142 -20.73 4.33 -8.10
CA LEU A 142 -19.92 4.72 -6.96
C LEU A 142 -19.67 6.24 -6.98
N SER A 143 -20.06 6.91 -5.89
CA SER A 143 -19.66 8.28 -5.58
C SER A 143 -18.83 8.29 -4.30
N MET A 144 -17.70 9.00 -4.27
CA MET A 144 -16.82 9.10 -3.10
C MET A 144 -16.12 10.47 -3.07
N GLY A 145 -16.78 11.46 -2.44
CA GLY A 145 -16.27 12.82 -2.38
C GLY A 145 -16.22 13.45 -3.78
N VAL A 146 -15.02 13.79 -4.22
CA VAL A 146 -14.74 14.38 -5.55
C VAL A 146 -14.70 13.34 -6.67
N PHE A 147 -14.78 12.06 -6.32
CA PHE A 147 -14.68 10.94 -7.24
C PHE A 147 -16.06 10.38 -7.60
N GLU A 148 -16.26 10.11 -8.89
CA GLU A 148 -17.44 9.43 -9.44
C GLU A 148 -17.00 8.29 -10.37
N GLY A 149 -17.75 7.20 -10.38
CA GLY A 149 -17.47 6.07 -11.27
C GLY A 149 -18.14 4.77 -10.84
N ALA A 150 -17.36 3.69 -10.83
CA ALA A 150 -17.84 2.33 -10.74
C ALA A 150 -16.98 1.46 -9.80
N ILE A 151 -17.48 0.27 -9.49
CA ILE A 151 -16.74 -0.79 -8.78
C ILE A 151 -16.52 -1.94 -9.75
N ALA A 152 -15.26 -2.31 -9.96
CA ALA A 152 -14.87 -3.44 -10.77
C ALA A 152 -14.53 -4.66 -9.91
N TYR A 153 -14.88 -5.86 -10.40
CA TYR A 153 -14.41 -7.13 -9.89
C TYR A 153 -13.75 -7.91 -11.03
N THR A 154 -12.49 -8.33 -10.83
CA THR A 154 -11.75 -9.15 -11.79
C THR A 154 -11.46 -10.53 -11.24
N PHE A 155 -11.70 -11.55 -12.07
CA PHE A 155 -11.52 -12.97 -11.76
C PHE A 155 -10.40 -13.58 -12.61
N PHE A 156 -9.57 -14.42 -11.98
CA PHE A 156 -8.36 -14.97 -12.59
C PHE A 156 -8.49 -16.49 -12.70
N PRO A 157 -8.52 -17.08 -13.91
CA PRO A 157 -8.57 -18.52 -14.04
C PRO A 157 -7.31 -19.16 -13.42
N GLY A 158 -7.47 -20.31 -12.76
CA GLY A 158 -6.40 -20.99 -12.05
C GLY A 158 -6.04 -20.37 -10.71
N SER A 159 -6.91 -19.52 -10.13
CA SER A 159 -6.68 -18.87 -8.85
C SER A 159 -7.99 -18.48 -8.14
N ARG A 160 -8.02 -18.63 -6.81
CA ARG A 160 -9.09 -18.11 -5.93
C ARG A 160 -9.01 -16.60 -5.66
N LEU A 161 -8.10 -15.89 -6.33
CA LEU A 161 -7.90 -14.46 -6.18
C LEU A 161 -9.05 -13.68 -6.82
N ILE A 162 -9.53 -12.66 -6.11
CA ILE A 162 -10.45 -11.66 -6.64
C ILE A 162 -9.81 -10.28 -6.45
N GLN A 163 -9.81 -9.48 -7.51
CA GLN A 163 -9.45 -8.07 -7.43
C GLN A 163 -10.70 -7.23 -7.39
N GLN A 164 -10.82 -6.33 -6.40
CA GLN A 164 -11.84 -5.29 -6.37
C GLN A 164 -11.19 -3.93 -6.57
N GLU A 165 -11.74 -3.11 -7.46
CA GLU A 165 -11.26 -1.75 -7.72
C GLU A 165 -12.40 -0.74 -7.70
N ALA A 166 -12.20 0.41 -7.05
CA ALA A 166 -12.98 1.59 -7.40
C ALA A 166 -12.34 2.19 -8.65
N VAL A 167 -13.10 2.23 -9.74
CA VAL A 167 -12.70 2.80 -11.03
C VAL A 167 -13.39 4.14 -11.17
N VAL A 168 -12.68 5.20 -10.80
CA VAL A 168 -13.27 6.52 -10.59
C VAL A 168 -12.47 7.62 -11.25
N THR A 169 -13.13 8.74 -11.55
CA THR A 169 -12.53 9.95 -12.11
C THR A 169 -12.91 11.15 -11.25
N THR A 170 -12.10 12.20 -11.32
CA THR A 170 -12.42 13.53 -10.82
C THR A 170 -11.99 14.56 -11.85
N ASP A 171 -12.70 15.69 -11.92
CA ASP A 171 -12.31 16.84 -12.75
C ASP A 171 -11.68 17.97 -11.92
N GLU A 172 -11.55 17.77 -10.61
CA GLU A 172 -10.89 18.73 -9.72
C GLU A 172 -9.38 18.77 -9.97
N ASN A 173 -8.81 19.97 -10.00
CA ASN A 173 -7.38 20.18 -10.18
C ASN A 173 -6.61 19.83 -8.90
N ASP A 174 -5.36 19.38 -9.09
CA ASP A 174 -4.38 19.20 -8.01
C ASP A 174 -4.85 18.30 -6.86
N VAL A 175 -5.74 17.33 -7.13
CA VAL A 175 -6.20 16.39 -6.10
C VAL A 175 -5.08 15.43 -5.70
N ALA A 176 -4.76 15.41 -4.42
CA ALA A 176 -4.00 14.35 -3.75
C ALA A 176 -4.96 13.46 -2.97
N TYR A 177 -4.73 12.15 -2.94
CA TYR A 177 -5.60 11.25 -2.18
C TYR A 177 -4.90 10.01 -1.61
N TYR A 178 -5.54 9.41 -0.63
CA TYR A 178 -5.36 7.99 -0.31
C TYR A 178 -6.73 7.35 -0.11
N TYR A 179 -6.76 6.02 -0.05
CA TYR A 179 -8.00 5.29 0.15
C TYR A 179 -7.86 4.08 1.08
N ASP A 180 -8.99 3.75 1.67
CA ASP A 180 -9.25 2.52 2.37
C ASP A 180 -10.24 1.71 1.53
N ALA A 181 -10.09 0.38 1.54
CA ALA A 181 -10.95 -0.51 0.77
C ALA A 181 -11.16 -1.82 1.50
N GLY A 182 -12.26 -2.51 1.23
CA GLY A 182 -12.54 -3.80 1.88
C GLY A 182 -13.90 -4.38 1.53
N TRP A 183 -14.30 -5.38 2.31
CA TRP A 183 -15.64 -5.96 2.30
C TRP A 183 -16.31 -5.83 3.65
N GLU A 184 -17.63 -5.69 3.60
CA GLU A 184 -18.52 -5.96 4.74
C GLU A 184 -19.46 -7.11 4.36
N MET A 185 -19.38 -8.22 5.07
CA MET A 185 -19.98 -9.51 4.73
C MET A 185 -21.01 -9.94 5.79
N GLY A 186 -21.98 -10.75 5.38
CA GLY A 186 -22.90 -11.40 6.31
C GLY A 186 -22.18 -12.47 7.15
N ALA A 187 -22.36 -12.41 8.46
CA ALA A 187 -21.80 -13.36 9.44
C ALA A 187 -22.86 -13.70 10.49
N ARG A 188 -24.05 -14.12 10.03
CA ARG A 188 -25.17 -14.43 10.93
C ARG A 188 -24.86 -15.62 11.84
N ALA A 189 -24.10 -16.59 11.34
CA ALA A 189 -23.65 -17.78 12.09
C ALA A 189 -22.77 -17.42 13.30
N ASP A 190 -22.06 -16.28 13.25
CA ASP A 190 -21.14 -15.86 14.29
C ASP A 190 -21.85 -15.16 15.45
N ARG A 191 -23.14 -14.82 15.31
CA ARG A 191 -23.92 -14.19 16.38
C ARG A 191 -24.10 -15.15 17.56
N LYS A 192 -23.93 -14.62 18.77
CA LYS A 192 -24.18 -15.32 20.04
C LYS A 192 -25.37 -14.70 20.77
N VAL A 193 -25.90 -15.46 21.72
CA VAL A 193 -26.95 -15.00 22.65
C VAL A 193 -26.46 -13.72 23.35
N GLY A 194 -27.34 -12.73 23.50
CA GLY A 194 -27.00 -11.41 24.05
C GLY A 194 -26.60 -10.36 23.00
N GLY A 195 -26.56 -10.71 21.71
CA GLY A 195 -26.25 -9.76 20.62
C GLY A 195 -24.77 -9.66 20.26
N ASN A 196 -23.93 -10.49 20.87
CA ASN A 196 -22.49 -10.54 20.66
C ASN A 196 -22.15 -11.29 19.38
N MET A 197 -20.88 -11.25 19.00
CA MET A 197 -20.30 -12.04 17.91
C MET A 197 -19.11 -12.87 18.39
N THR A 198 -18.77 -13.89 17.63
CA THR A 198 -17.52 -14.65 17.79
C THR A 198 -17.00 -14.93 16.40
N THR A 199 -16.34 -13.94 15.81
CA THR A 199 -15.69 -14.08 14.50
C THR A 199 -14.20 -14.19 14.70
N THR A 200 -13.58 -15.24 14.17
CA THR A 200 -12.13 -15.41 14.22
C THR A 200 -11.47 -14.60 13.12
N ILE A 201 -10.52 -13.76 13.51
CA ILE A 201 -9.58 -13.06 12.63
C ILE A 201 -8.20 -13.68 12.85
N ALA A 202 -7.44 -13.85 11.78
CA ALA A 202 -6.08 -14.37 11.83
C ALA A 202 -5.13 -13.45 11.05
N TYR A 203 -3.91 -13.29 11.53
CA TYR A 203 -2.83 -12.63 10.80
C TYR A 203 -1.47 -13.07 11.34
N TYR A 204 -0.40 -12.78 10.60
CA TYR A 204 0.95 -12.89 11.14
C TYR A 204 1.26 -11.62 11.95
N ASP A 205 1.63 -11.79 13.22
CA ASP A 205 2.10 -10.67 14.04
C ASP A 205 3.43 -10.10 13.49
N THR A 206 3.97 -9.07 14.12
CA THR A 206 5.22 -8.43 13.67
C THR A 206 6.45 -9.33 13.83
N THR A 207 6.39 -10.38 14.64
CA THR A 207 7.44 -11.39 14.78
C THR A 207 7.37 -12.45 13.67
N GLY A 208 6.19 -12.63 13.09
CA GLY A 208 5.92 -13.60 12.03
C GLY A 208 5.22 -14.87 12.52
N GLU A 209 4.69 -14.88 13.74
CA GLU A 209 3.85 -15.95 14.28
C GLU A 209 2.38 -15.69 13.92
N ILE A 210 1.60 -16.76 13.73
CA ILE A 210 0.16 -16.62 13.48
C ILE A 210 -0.56 -16.30 14.79
N GLU A 211 -1.28 -15.19 14.81
CA GLU A 211 -2.17 -14.79 15.89
C GLU A 211 -3.64 -15.00 15.47
N HIS A 212 -4.46 -15.48 16.42
CA HIS A 212 -5.91 -15.56 16.29
C HIS A 212 -6.58 -14.60 17.27
N VAL A 213 -7.34 -13.65 16.73
CA VAL A 213 -8.13 -12.71 17.53
C VAL A 213 -9.62 -13.01 17.37
N VAL A 214 -10.34 -13.03 18.48
CA VAL A 214 -11.81 -13.15 18.47
C VAL A 214 -12.42 -11.75 18.45
N SER A 215 -13.05 -11.39 17.34
CA SER A 215 -13.84 -10.17 17.26
C SER A 215 -15.23 -10.40 17.89
N THR A 216 -15.54 -9.60 18.91
CA THR A 216 -16.67 -9.83 19.83
C THR A 216 -17.95 -9.09 19.44
N GLY A 217 -17.87 -8.17 18.48
CA GLY A 217 -18.98 -7.33 18.06
C GLY A 217 -19.23 -6.12 18.97
N PHE A 218 -18.34 -5.83 19.93
CA PHE A 218 -18.46 -4.67 20.82
C PHE A 218 -17.72 -3.44 20.31
N ASP A 219 -16.78 -3.61 19.40
CA ASP A 219 -15.99 -2.52 18.85
C ASP A 219 -16.81 -1.71 17.84
N PRO A 220 -17.17 -0.46 18.16
CA PRO A 220 -18.00 0.34 17.25
C PRO A 220 -17.23 0.75 16.00
N GLU A 221 -15.90 0.87 16.09
CA GLU A 221 -15.00 1.35 15.05
C GLU A 221 -14.22 0.22 14.37
N ARG A 222 -13.49 0.56 13.30
CA ARG A 222 -12.54 -0.35 12.64
C ARG A 222 -11.32 -0.53 13.53
N ILE A 223 -10.85 -1.77 13.68
CA ILE A 223 -9.66 -2.09 14.47
C ILE A 223 -8.47 -2.23 13.51
N PRO A 224 -7.47 -1.33 13.55
CA PRO A 224 -6.26 -1.47 12.76
C PRO A 224 -5.42 -2.67 13.22
N ALA A 225 -4.71 -3.30 12.30
CA ALA A 225 -3.83 -4.43 12.61
C ALA A 225 -2.42 -4.20 12.06
N GLU A 226 -1.42 -4.15 12.96
CA GLU A 226 0.01 -4.10 12.64
C GLU A 226 0.52 -5.52 12.39
N VAL A 227 0.51 -5.92 11.11
CA VAL A 227 0.77 -7.30 10.72
C VAL A 227 2.01 -7.42 9.83
N ARG A 228 2.65 -8.58 9.86
CA ARG A 228 3.63 -8.98 8.83
C ARG A 228 2.90 -9.43 7.55
N TYR A 229 3.59 -9.36 6.41
CA TYR A 229 3.08 -9.75 5.08
C TYR A 229 1.89 -8.96 4.53
N ARG A 230 1.43 -7.90 5.24
CA ARG A 230 0.33 -7.02 4.80
C ARG A 230 -0.95 -7.79 4.45
N THR A 231 -1.25 -8.88 5.18
CA THR A 231 -2.48 -9.64 5.01
C THR A 231 -3.10 -10.04 6.35
N LEU A 232 -4.44 -10.06 6.41
CA LEU A 232 -5.22 -10.67 7.49
C LEU A 232 -6.38 -11.46 6.88
N ALA A 233 -6.90 -12.44 7.61
CA ALA A 233 -7.98 -13.29 7.17
C ALA A 233 -9.10 -13.36 8.19
N ALA A 234 -10.34 -13.42 7.72
CA ALA A 234 -11.53 -13.65 8.53
C ALA A 234 -12.08 -15.05 8.27
N ALA A 235 -12.43 -15.77 9.32
CA ALA A 235 -13.23 -16.98 9.23
C ALA A 235 -14.66 -16.63 8.75
N THR A 236 -15.26 -17.57 8.03
CA THR A 236 -16.63 -17.51 7.52
C THR A 236 -17.34 -18.83 7.86
N SER A 237 -18.64 -18.93 7.57
CA SER A 237 -19.41 -20.15 7.85
C SER A 237 -18.92 -21.38 7.07
N GLY A 238 -18.27 -21.17 5.93
CA GLY A 238 -17.82 -22.23 5.04
C GLY A 238 -16.38 -22.09 4.58
N GLY A 239 -15.52 -21.40 5.34
CA GLY A 239 -14.12 -21.22 4.96
C GLY A 239 -13.53 -19.94 5.52
N SER A 240 -12.75 -19.23 4.71
CA SER A 240 -12.14 -17.95 5.09
C SER A 240 -11.88 -17.05 3.87
N VAL A 241 -11.64 -15.76 4.14
CA VAL A 241 -11.18 -14.80 3.15
C VAL A 241 -10.02 -14.00 3.73
N ALA A 242 -8.92 -13.93 2.98
CA ALA A 242 -7.79 -13.05 3.27
C ALA A 242 -7.89 -11.77 2.43
N VAL A 243 -7.45 -10.63 2.99
CA VAL A 243 -7.39 -9.34 2.31
C VAL A 243 -5.98 -8.78 2.34
N PHE A 244 -5.53 -8.21 1.22
CA PHE A 244 -4.21 -7.59 1.12
C PHE A 244 -4.20 -6.48 0.05
N PRO A 245 -3.28 -5.49 0.18
CA PRO A 245 -3.22 -4.38 -0.76
C PRO A 245 -2.61 -4.80 -2.09
N ALA A 246 -2.92 -4.04 -3.15
CA ALA A 246 -2.26 -4.20 -4.44
C ALA A 246 -0.75 -3.92 -4.33
N PRO A 247 0.12 -4.89 -4.69
CA PRO A 247 1.56 -4.67 -4.69
C PRO A 247 1.94 -3.49 -5.59
N HIS A 248 2.88 -2.66 -5.14
CA HIS A 248 3.42 -1.50 -5.87
C HIS A 248 2.44 -0.36 -6.21
N GLN A 249 1.13 -0.54 -6.03
CA GLN A 249 0.12 0.49 -6.35
C GLN A 249 -0.54 1.10 -5.10
N TYR A 250 -0.55 0.39 -3.98
CA TYR A 250 -1.21 0.88 -2.77
C TYR A 250 -0.35 1.80 -1.90
N PHE A 251 0.97 1.55 -1.88
CA PHE A 251 1.90 2.35 -1.10
C PHE A 251 2.49 3.44 -1.99
N PHE A 252 2.33 4.69 -1.58
CA PHE A 252 3.04 5.82 -2.16
C PHE A 252 4.33 6.11 -1.38
N PRO A 253 5.29 6.83 -1.97
CA PRO A 253 6.56 7.15 -1.33
C PRO A 253 6.38 7.92 -0.01
N ARG A 254 7.17 7.56 0.99
CA ARG A 254 7.25 8.21 2.31
C ARG A 254 8.72 8.26 2.72
N ASP A 255 9.06 9.21 3.58
CA ASP A 255 10.39 9.23 4.20
C ASP A 255 10.60 8.03 5.14
N PHE A 256 9.51 7.48 5.71
CA PHE A 256 9.57 6.32 6.59
C PHE A 256 8.49 5.29 6.23
N THR A 257 8.88 4.02 6.21
CA THR A 257 8.01 2.89 5.88
C THR A 257 7.66 2.06 7.13
N SER A 258 7.20 2.72 8.18
CA SER A 258 6.74 2.04 9.40
C SER A 258 5.49 1.21 9.16
N ASN A 259 5.33 0.13 9.92
CA ASN A 259 4.06 -0.57 10.01
C ASN A 259 3.11 0.25 10.89
N ILE A 260 2.09 0.86 10.27
CA ILE A 260 1.14 1.77 10.93
C ILE A 260 -0.29 1.19 10.94
N GLY A 261 -0.38 -0.14 10.86
CA GLY A 261 -1.65 -0.86 10.80
C GLY A 261 -2.38 -0.66 9.49
N TYR A 262 -1.78 -1.11 8.37
CA TYR A 262 -2.33 -0.96 7.01
C TYR A 262 -3.55 -1.83 6.72
N LEU A 263 -3.94 -2.69 7.65
CA LEU A 263 -5.16 -3.48 7.55
C LEU A 263 -6.09 -3.12 8.68
N TRP A 264 -7.35 -3.48 8.50
CA TRP A 264 -8.34 -3.34 9.54
C TRP A 264 -9.35 -4.48 9.48
N HIS A 265 -9.97 -4.76 10.62
CA HIS A 265 -11.12 -5.63 10.71
C HIS A 265 -12.18 -5.04 11.64
N ARG A 266 -13.39 -5.56 11.57
CA ARG A 266 -14.50 -5.20 12.43
C ARG A 266 -15.55 -6.30 12.42
N SER A 267 -16.18 -6.57 13.56
CA SER A 267 -17.43 -7.32 13.58
C SER A 267 -18.51 -6.47 14.22
N TRP A 268 -19.72 -6.49 13.68
CA TRP A 268 -20.83 -5.72 14.21
C TRP A 268 -22.17 -6.29 13.75
N ARG A 269 -23.05 -6.63 14.71
CA ARG A 269 -24.44 -7.02 14.46
C ARG A 269 -24.58 -8.07 13.34
N GLY A 270 -23.86 -9.18 13.43
CA GLY A 270 -23.90 -10.28 12.44
C GLY A 270 -23.29 -9.92 11.09
N ARG A 271 -22.39 -8.95 11.05
CA ARG A 271 -21.56 -8.62 9.90
C ARG A 271 -20.10 -8.65 10.33
N VAL A 272 -19.24 -9.12 9.44
CA VAL A 272 -17.79 -9.04 9.59
C VAL A 272 -17.25 -8.22 8.42
N SER A 273 -16.28 -7.38 8.71
CA SER A 273 -15.61 -6.55 7.72
C SER A 273 -14.11 -6.66 7.89
N LEU A 274 -13.41 -6.58 6.77
CA LEU A 274 -11.96 -6.55 6.70
C LEU A 274 -11.53 -5.74 5.49
N GLY A 275 -10.36 -5.13 5.57
CA GLY A 275 -9.86 -4.32 4.48
C GLY A 275 -8.45 -3.80 4.68
N ILE A 276 -8.04 -2.99 3.71
CA ILE A 276 -6.80 -2.20 3.73
C ILE A 276 -7.14 -0.76 4.14
N ARG A 277 -6.18 -0.09 4.78
CA ARG A 277 -6.29 1.31 5.17
C ARG A 277 -4.96 2.05 5.08
N GLN A 278 -5.06 3.36 4.95
CA GLN A 278 -3.98 4.29 5.23
C GLN A 278 -4.29 5.08 6.51
N ILE A 279 -3.27 5.66 7.12
CA ILE A 279 -3.44 6.65 8.19
C ILE A 279 -3.44 8.06 7.58
N ARG A 280 -4.25 8.93 8.19
CA ARG A 280 -4.39 10.32 7.77
C ARG A 280 -3.14 11.15 7.96
N ASP A 281 -2.51 10.98 9.10
CA ASP A 281 -1.34 11.75 9.49
C ASP A 281 -0.41 10.84 10.31
N THR A 282 0.87 10.84 9.94
CA THR A 282 1.95 10.16 10.67
C THR A 282 2.78 11.15 11.48
N ASN A 283 2.31 12.39 11.64
CA ASN A 283 3.02 13.53 12.21
C ASN A 283 4.39 13.77 11.52
N TRP A 284 4.41 13.63 10.18
CA TRP A 284 5.61 13.84 9.38
C TRP A 284 5.51 15.02 8.43
N GLN A 285 6.67 15.54 8.01
CA GLN A 285 6.78 16.80 7.29
C GLN A 285 6.37 16.65 5.82
N PHE A 286 6.63 15.47 5.24
CA PHE A 286 6.31 15.15 3.86
C PHE A 286 5.50 13.85 3.79
N TYR A 287 4.33 13.93 3.18
CA TYR A 287 3.41 12.81 2.99
C TYR A 287 2.55 13.10 1.76
N PRO A 288 3.11 12.92 0.53
CA PRO A 288 2.60 13.56 -0.69
C PRO A 288 1.29 12.98 -1.24
N TRP A 289 0.81 11.86 -0.69
CA TRP A 289 -0.36 11.11 -1.14
C TRP A 289 -0.28 10.70 -2.64
N MET A 290 -1.29 10.01 -3.14
CA MET A 290 -1.41 9.64 -4.55
C MET A 290 -1.92 10.82 -5.37
N ASN A 291 -1.59 10.85 -6.67
CA ASN A 291 -2.07 11.87 -7.60
C ASN A 291 -3.41 11.47 -8.21
N ALA A 292 -4.37 12.39 -8.29
CA ALA A 292 -5.57 12.24 -9.13
C ALA A 292 -5.67 13.40 -10.15
N PRO A 293 -4.98 13.33 -11.29
CA PRO A 293 -5.09 14.35 -12.33
C PRO A 293 -6.51 14.44 -12.91
N PRO A 294 -7.01 15.63 -13.26
CA PRO A 294 -8.33 15.83 -13.83
C PRO A 294 -8.60 14.94 -15.05
N GLY A 295 -9.77 14.32 -15.10
CA GLY A 295 -10.22 13.46 -16.19
C GLY A 295 -9.47 12.13 -16.31
N GLN A 296 -8.45 11.87 -15.48
CA GLN A 296 -7.70 10.61 -15.50
C GLN A 296 -8.35 9.59 -14.56
N THR A 297 -8.57 8.38 -15.08
CA THR A 297 -9.11 7.28 -14.29
C THR A 297 -8.13 6.84 -13.20
N GLN A 298 -8.62 6.83 -11.98
CA GLN A 298 -7.97 6.24 -10.82
C GLN A 298 -8.53 4.84 -10.61
N ARG A 299 -7.63 3.87 -10.32
CA ARG A 299 -8.02 2.50 -9.98
C ARG A 299 -7.53 2.17 -8.57
N MET A 300 -8.46 2.23 -7.63
CA MET A 300 -8.18 2.03 -6.20
C MET A 300 -8.41 0.56 -5.82
N SER A 301 -7.34 -0.23 -5.85
CA SER A 301 -7.38 -1.69 -5.82
C SER A 301 -7.20 -2.29 -4.41
N VAL A 302 -7.94 -3.38 -4.16
CA VAL A 302 -7.73 -4.31 -3.04
C VAL A 302 -7.90 -5.74 -3.55
N PHE A 303 -7.12 -6.67 -2.99
CA PHE A 303 -7.21 -8.09 -3.33
C PHE A 303 -7.83 -8.90 -2.20
N PHE A 304 -8.61 -9.91 -2.58
CA PHE A 304 -9.16 -10.92 -1.70
C PHE A 304 -8.73 -12.31 -2.18
N LEU A 305 -8.27 -13.16 -1.27
CA LEU A 305 -8.02 -14.57 -1.54
C LEU A 305 -9.02 -15.40 -0.74
N LEU A 306 -9.88 -16.13 -1.46
CA LEU A 306 -10.89 -16.99 -0.87
C LEU A 306 -10.31 -18.35 -0.50
N SER A 307 -10.84 -19.00 0.52
CA SER A 307 -10.49 -20.37 0.93
C SER A 307 -11.71 -21.08 1.48
N ASP A 308 -11.87 -22.36 1.18
CA ASP A 308 -12.85 -23.23 1.83
C ASP A 308 -12.32 -23.84 3.14
N GLY A 309 -11.08 -23.53 3.50
CA GLY A 309 -10.42 -23.91 4.74
C GLY A 309 -10.30 -22.79 5.78
N ALA A 310 -9.53 -23.05 6.84
CA ALA A 310 -9.31 -22.13 7.94
C ALA A 310 -8.49 -20.89 7.50
N PRO A 311 -8.59 -19.76 8.23
CA PRO A 311 -7.85 -18.52 7.95
C PRO A 311 -6.35 -18.71 7.71
N ASP A 312 -5.69 -19.59 8.48
CA ASP A 312 -4.27 -19.90 8.39
C ASP A 312 -3.86 -20.39 6.99
N SER A 313 -4.72 -21.19 6.36
CA SER A 313 -4.48 -21.69 4.99
C SER A 313 -4.57 -20.54 3.97
N ALA A 314 -5.59 -19.68 4.09
CA ALA A 314 -5.71 -18.50 3.24
C ALA A 314 -4.50 -17.57 3.39
N LEU A 315 -4.06 -17.31 4.62
CA LEU A 315 -2.87 -16.50 4.91
C LEU A 315 -1.61 -17.12 4.28
N HIS A 316 -1.41 -18.43 4.42
CA HIS A 316 -0.27 -19.13 3.83
C HIS A 316 -0.24 -18.98 2.30
N ASP A 317 -1.40 -19.11 1.66
CA ASP A 317 -1.53 -19.01 0.21
C ASP A 317 -1.28 -17.58 -0.30
N VAL A 318 -1.70 -16.55 0.45
CA VAL A 318 -1.37 -15.14 0.11
C VAL A 318 0.14 -14.94 -0.03
N LEU A 319 0.95 -15.58 0.83
CA LEU A 319 2.39 -15.38 0.81
C LEU A 319 3.05 -15.85 -0.50
N ARG A 320 2.37 -16.66 -1.31
CA ARG A 320 2.87 -17.08 -2.63
C ARG A 320 2.94 -15.91 -3.61
N TYR A 321 2.05 -14.92 -3.49
CA TYR A 321 2.00 -13.74 -4.36
C TYR A 321 3.13 -12.75 -4.11
N THR A 322 3.68 -12.71 -2.90
CA THR A 322 4.83 -11.84 -2.54
C THR A 322 6.12 -12.62 -2.38
N ASN A 323 6.13 -13.92 -2.70
CA ASN A 323 7.25 -14.82 -2.44
C ASN A 323 7.74 -14.76 -0.97
N ARG A 324 6.81 -14.67 -0.01
CA ARG A 324 7.07 -14.48 1.43
C ARG A 324 7.97 -13.27 1.70
N ASP A 325 7.80 -12.20 0.93
CA ASP A 325 8.61 -10.98 0.98
C ASP A 325 10.11 -11.23 0.79
N ARG A 326 10.44 -12.27 0.01
CA ARG A 326 11.81 -12.70 -0.24
C ARG A 326 12.15 -12.53 -1.70
N PHE A 327 13.35 -12.05 -1.99
CA PHE A 327 13.92 -12.12 -3.33
C PHE A 327 14.34 -13.57 -3.63
N ARG A 328 14.05 -14.05 -4.84
CA ARG A 328 14.49 -15.39 -5.26
C ARG A 328 15.97 -15.31 -5.63
N ALA A 329 16.76 -16.22 -5.06
CA ALA A 329 18.15 -16.38 -5.46
C ALA A 329 18.22 -16.77 -6.94
N LEU A 330 19.15 -16.16 -7.66
CA LEU A 330 19.50 -16.50 -9.04
C LEU A 330 20.88 -17.15 -9.03
N GLU A 331 21.01 -18.32 -9.67
CA GLU A 331 22.27 -19.05 -9.72
C GLU A 331 23.37 -18.19 -10.35
N GLY A 332 24.52 -18.07 -9.67
CA GLY A 332 25.65 -17.24 -10.10
C GLY A 332 25.53 -15.75 -9.76
N TYR A 333 24.46 -15.31 -9.09
CA TYR A 333 24.24 -13.90 -8.72
C TYR A 333 24.03 -13.72 -7.22
N LYS A 334 24.31 -12.49 -6.75
CA LYS A 334 24.01 -12.01 -5.40
C LYS A 334 22.88 -10.98 -5.45
N THR A 335 21.99 -11.02 -4.47
CA THR A 335 20.89 -10.08 -4.31
C THR A 335 21.41 -8.79 -3.66
N LEU A 336 21.48 -7.71 -4.43
CA LEU A 336 21.85 -6.38 -3.95
C LEU A 336 20.59 -5.55 -3.68
N SER A 337 20.46 -5.02 -2.47
CA SER A 337 19.51 -3.96 -2.15
C SER A 337 20.24 -2.62 -2.06
N THR A 338 19.72 -1.58 -2.69
CA THR A 338 20.41 -0.28 -2.73
C THR A 338 19.61 0.80 -2.03
N HIS A 339 20.31 1.85 -1.59
CA HIS A 339 19.70 3.12 -1.16
C HIS A 339 18.97 3.08 0.19
N TRP A 340 19.69 2.71 1.24
CA TRP A 340 19.14 2.68 2.59
C TRP A 340 19.65 3.82 3.47
N HIS A 341 18.70 4.62 3.96
CA HIS A 341 18.92 5.61 5.02
C HIS A 341 18.54 5.00 6.36
N LEU A 342 19.53 4.60 7.15
CA LEU A 342 19.28 3.86 8.40
C LEU A 342 19.81 4.60 9.63
N ALA A 343 20.62 5.65 9.44
CA ALA A 343 21.37 6.31 10.50
C ALA A 343 22.13 5.28 11.36
N TYR A 344 22.66 4.23 10.71
CA TYR A 344 23.23 3.08 11.40
C TYR A 344 24.52 3.47 12.12
N THR A 345 25.35 4.29 11.48
CA THR A 345 26.64 4.76 12.02
C THR A 345 26.45 5.44 13.37
N MET A 346 25.51 6.37 13.46
CA MET A 346 25.22 7.08 14.72
C MET A 346 24.75 6.12 15.82
N GLN A 347 23.90 5.14 15.48
CA GLN A 347 23.45 4.11 16.41
C GLN A 347 24.59 3.18 16.84
N ALA A 348 25.51 2.83 15.93
CA ALA A 348 26.65 1.99 16.23
C ALA A 348 27.68 2.71 17.12
N MET A 349 27.84 4.03 16.97
CA MET A 349 28.68 4.83 17.86
C MET A 349 28.11 4.87 19.30
N GLU A 350 26.79 4.85 19.46
CA GLU A 350 26.12 4.80 20.76
C GLU A 350 26.16 3.40 21.39
N HIS A 351 25.80 2.36 20.62
CA HIS A 351 25.62 1.00 21.13
C HIS A 351 26.87 0.12 21.04
N GLY A 352 27.90 0.56 20.31
CA GLY A 352 29.06 -0.23 19.94
C GLY A 352 28.85 -1.02 18.65
N VAL A 353 29.93 -1.28 17.91
CA VAL A 353 29.89 -1.92 16.58
C VAL A 353 29.42 -3.38 16.60
N ASP A 354 29.49 -4.06 17.76
CA ASP A 354 29.03 -5.44 17.95
C ASP A 354 27.51 -5.54 18.11
N TRP A 355 26.82 -4.42 18.37
CA TRP A 355 25.36 -4.40 18.45
C TRP A 355 24.73 -4.76 17.11
N THR A 356 23.77 -5.69 17.12
CA THR A 356 23.08 -6.10 15.90
C THR A 356 21.96 -5.12 15.58
N PRO A 357 22.05 -4.37 14.46
CA PRO A 357 21.02 -3.41 14.11
C PRO A 357 19.75 -4.13 13.61
N PRO A 358 18.54 -3.61 13.91
CA PRO A 358 17.27 -4.28 13.58
C PRO A 358 17.07 -4.57 12.08
N PHE A 359 17.66 -3.77 11.19
CA PHE A 359 17.52 -3.97 9.75
C PHE A 359 18.28 -5.20 9.24
N LYS A 360 19.38 -5.61 9.90
CA LYS A 360 20.23 -6.72 9.44
C LYS A 360 19.48 -8.05 9.36
N PRO A 361 18.79 -8.53 10.41
CA PRO A 361 18.00 -9.77 10.31
C PRO A 361 16.85 -9.64 9.30
N VAL A 362 16.27 -8.45 9.13
CA VAL A 362 15.21 -8.21 8.15
C VAL A 362 15.72 -8.36 6.72
N LEU A 363 16.84 -7.70 6.36
CA LEU A 363 17.45 -7.82 5.03
C LEU A 363 17.87 -9.27 4.73
N LYS A 364 18.49 -9.96 5.70
CA LYS A 364 18.83 -11.39 5.57
C LYS A 364 17.57 -12.25 5.33
N ALA A 365 16.48 -12.00 6.06
CA ALA A 365 15.22 -12.72 5.88
C ALA A 365 14.57 -12.45 4.50
N MET A 366 14.77 -11.26 3.93
CA MET A 366 14.38 -10.92 2.56
C MET A 366 15.24 -11.60 1.49
N GLY A 367 16.31 -12.30 1.87
CA GLY A 367 17.25 -12.93 0.94
C GLY A 367 18.22 -11.94 0.29
N VAL A 368 18.47 -10.80 0.93
CA VAL A 368 19.48 -9.82 0.50
C VAL A 368 20.87 -10.31 0.92
N ASP A 369 21.79 -10.37 -0.04
CA ASP A 369 23.19 -10.74 0.17
C ASP A 369 24.08 -9.51 0.39
N ALA A 370 23.71 -8.37 -0.18
CA ALA A 370 24.45 -7.12 -0.03
C ALA A 370 23.52 -5.91 0.05
N SER A 371 23.87 -4.93 0.86
CA SER A 371 23.09 -3.70 1.01
C SER A 371 23.96 -2.45 0.92
N VAL A 372 23.55 -1.50 0.08
CA VAL A 372 24.19 -0.17 -0.01
C VAL A 372 23.57 0.75 1.03
N ILE A 373 24.38 1.10 2.03
CA ILE A 373 24.00 1.99 3.13
C ILE A 373 24.38 3.41 2.74
N MET A 374 23.54 4.37 3.09
CA MET A 374 23.69 5.78 2.74
C MET A 374 23.44 6.67 3.96
N ASP A 375 24.13 6.36 5.05
CA ASP A 375 24.12 7.23 6.22
C ASP A 375 24.63 8.64 5.87
N PHE A 376 24.40 9.57 6.77
CA PHE A 376 24.68 11.00 6.61
C PHE A 376 23.72 11.74 5.66
N HIS A 377 22.46 11.30 5.61
CA HIS A 377 21.40 11.94 4.83
C HIS A 377 20.21 12.34 5.72
N GLY A 378 20.50 13.17 6.72
CA GLY A 378 19.59 13.59 7.78
C GLY A 378 20.14 13.32 9.19
N ASP A 379 21.19 12.51 9.27
CA ASP A 379 21.97 12.15 10.46
C ASP A 379 23.44 12.60 10.34
N GLY A 380 24.18 12.54 11.46
CA GLY A 380 25.60 12.91 11.55
C GLY A 380 25.91 14.34 11.09
N HIS A 381 27.13 14.56 10.58
CA HIS A 381 27.62 15.87 10.16
C HIS A 381 28.21 15.87 8.73
N PRO A 382 27.44 15.49 7.69
CA PRO A 382 27.93 15.38 6.30
C PRO A 382 28.56 16.64 5.72
N ARG A 383 28.18 17.82 6.23
CA ARG A 383 28.67 19.13 5.77
C ARG A 383 29.77 19.72 6.63
N ASP A 384 30.15 19.05 7.71
CA ASP A 384 31.27 19.51 8.53
C ASP A 384 32.58 19.36 7.75
N LEU A 385 33.44 20.35 7.86
CA LEU A 385 34.69 20.47 7.11
C LEU A 385 35.93 20.30 8.01
N THR A 386 35.73 19.66 9.16
CA THR A 386 36.74 19.45 10.20
C THR A 386 36.94 17.96 10.46
N GLU A 387 37.82 17.66 11.42
CA GLU A 387 38.13 16.29 11.84
C GLU A 387 36.90 15.46 12.18
N LEU A 388 35.87 16.09 12.75
CA LEU A 388 34.61 15.44 13.11
C LEU A 388 34.02 14.61 11.97
N ARG A 389 34.05 15.15 10.75
CA ARG A 389 33.52 14.44 9.57
C ARG A 389 34.36 13.21 9.22
N LEU A 390 35.69 13.31 9.37
CA LEU A 390 36.59 12.21 9.07
C LEU A 390 36.48 11.09 10.13
N GLU A 391 36.33 11.47 11.40
CA GLU A 391 36.01 10.55 12.51
C GLU A 391 34.70 9.79 12.25
N GLU A 392 33.65 10.48 11.78
CA GLU A 392 32.38 9.85 11.43
C GLU A 392 32.50 8.90 10.22
N LEU A 393 33.26 9.26 9.19
CA LEU A 393 33.53 8.37 8.05
C LEU A 393 34.31 7.12 8.50
N ASP A 394 35.30 7.27 9.38
CA ASP A 394 36.02 6.13 9.94
C ASP A 394 35.09 5.20 10.73
N ALA A 395 34.26 5.77 11.60
CA ALA A 395 33.25 5.04 12.36
C ALA A 395 32.28 4.31 11.42
N TYR A 396 31.84 4.96 10.34
CA TYR A 396 30.97 4.36 9.32
C TYR A 396 31.59 3.12 8.68
N PHE A 397 32.83 3.23 8.19
CA PHE A 397 33.53 2.12 7.57
C PHE A 397 33.77 0.96 8.55
N ASN A 398 34.10 1.28 9.81
CA ASN A 398 34.34 0.27 10.85
C ASN A 398 33.06 -0.43 11.28
N ALA A 399 31.95 0.30 11.45
CA ALA A 399 30.65 -0.25 11.81
C ALA A 399 30.11 -1.18 10.71
N LEU A 400 30.15 -0.75 9.44
CA LEU A 400 29.71 -1.61 8.33
C LEU A 400 30.58 -2.86 8.19
N ARG A 401 31.90 -2.74 8.39
CA ARG A 401 32.81 -3.89 8.38
C ARG A 401 32.47 -4.87 9.48
N ALA A 402 32.23 -4.40 10.71
CA ALA A 402 31.88 -5.24 11.85
C ALA A 402 30.55 -6.00 11.63
N GLN A 403 29.61 -5.40 10.90
CA GLN A 403 28.33 -6.01 10.58
C GLN A 403 28.29 -6.79 9.26
N SER A 404 29.38 -6.80 8.50
CA SER A 404 29.51 -7.62 7.30
C SER A 404 30.12 -8.98 7.62
N ASP A 405 29.72 -9.99 6.87
CA ASP A 405 30.25 -11.37 6.94
C ASP A 405 30.35 -11.99 5.55
N GLU A 406 30.74 -13.26 5.46
CA GLU A 406 30.93 -13.96 4.17
C GLU A 406 29.63 -14.11 3.35
N ASP A 407 28.48 -14.05 4.01
CA ASP A 407 27.16 -14.23 3.42
C ASP A 407 26.37 -12.92 3.29
N PHE A 408 26.84 -11.83 3.92
CA PHE A 408 26.14 -10.55 3.95
C PHE A 408 27.08 -9.35 4.00
N LEU A 409 27.03 -8.53 2.96
CA LEU A 409 27.90 -7.35 2.81
C LEU A 409 27.13 -6.05 3.01
N LEU A 410 27.64 -5.17 3.87
CA LEU A 410 27.22 -3.78 3.92
C LEU A 410 28.23 -2.90 3.18
N ILE A 411 27.74 -2.14 2.20
CA ILE A 411 28.56 -1.32 1.30
C ILE A 411 28.36 0.15 1.69
N PRO A 412 29.42 0.87 2.07
CA PRO A 412 29.32 2.30 2.35
C PRO A 412 29.12 3.08 1.05
N ALA A 413 28.09 3.91 1.04
CA ALA A 413 27.86 4.93 0.02
C ALA A 413 27.26 6.17 0.70
N GLU A 414 27.09 7.24 -0.09
CA GLU A 414 26.42 8.45 0.35
C GLU A 414 25.50 9.00 -0.73
N GLU A 415 24.34 9.53 -0.32
CA GLU A 415 23.47 10.34 -1.18
C GLU A 415 23.91 11.81 -1.12
N ALA A 416 24.86 12.15 -1.99
CA ALA A 416 25.51 13.45 -2.07
C ALA A 416 24.71 14.48 -2.88
N ASN A 417 24.08 15.42 -2.18
CA ASN A 417 23.27 16.50 -2.75
C ASN A 417 24.04 17.83 -2.85
N VAL A 418 25.24 17.81 -3.42
CA VAL A 418 26.15 18.97 -3.36
C VAL A 418 26.49 19.62 -4.71
N HIS A 419 27.07 18.88 -5.64
CA HIS A 419 27.71 19.50 -6.80
C HIS A 419 27.05 19.21 -8.15
N PHE A 420 26.48 18.02 -8.35
CA PHE A 420 25.87 17.63 -9.62
C PHE A 420 24.44 18.14 -9.82
N GLY A 421 23.83 18.68 -8.75
CA GLY A 421 22.41 18.99 -8.70
C GLY A 421 21.52 17.73 -8.71
N GLY A 422 20.31 17.85 -8.16
CA GLY A 422 19.53 16.66 -7.80
C GLY A 422 20.23 15.83 -6.72
N HIS A 423 19.87 14.55 -6.63
CA HIS A 423 20.44 13.63 -5.66
C HIS A 423 21.22 12.52 -6.34
N TRP A 424 22.41 12.23 -5.81
CA TRP A 424 23.37 11.30 -6.41
C TRP A 424 23.94 10.37 -5.38
N VAL A 425 24.02 9.11 -5.74
CA VAL A 425 24.74 8.11 -4.98
C VAL A 425 26.20 8.14 -5.39
N LEU A 426 27.09 8.14 -4.40
CA LEU A 426 28.52 7.93 -4.55
C LEU A 426 28.92 6.68 -3.79
N MET A 427 29.52 5.71 -4.47
CA MET A 427 29.93 4.43 -3.91
C MET A 427 31.36 4.13 -4.36
N PHE A 428 32.22 3.74 -3.43
CA PHE A 428 33.63 3.49 -3.70
C PHE A 428 34.00 2.02 -3.43
N PRO A 429 34.99 1.45 -4.16
CA PRO A 429 35.43 0.06 -3.95
C PRO A 429 36.23 -0.14 -2.65
N LYS A 430 36.54 0.94 -1.92
CA LYS A 430 37.27 0.95 -0.65
C LYS A 430 36.84 2.19 0.17
N PRO A 431 37.19 2.25 1.48
CA PRO A 431 37.08 3.48 2.26
C PRO A 431 37.73 4.69 1.57
N VAL A 432 36.99 5.78 1.44
CA VAL A 432 37.45 7.05 0.86
C VAL A 432 37.05 8.17 1.81
N TYR A 433 38.04 8.90 2.31
CA TYR A 433 37.81 10.05 3.20
C TYR A 433 37.67 11.31 2.36
N TRP A 434 36.55 12.00 2.52
CA TRP A 434 36.26 13.17 1.71
C TRP A 434 35.32 14.15 2.41
N PHE A 435 35.46 15.41 2.03
CA PHE A 435 34.55 16.49 2.42
C PHE A 435 33.64 16.86 1.26
N MET A 436 32.34 17.04 1.57
CA MET A 436 31.33 17.47 0.60
C MET A 436 31.49 18.92 0.12
N ASN A 437 32.44 19.67 0.69
CA ASN A 437 32.87 20.98 0.23
C ASN A 437 34.36 21.19 0.56
N ARG A 438 34.97 22.23 -0.01
CA ARG A 438 36.36 22.61 0.27
C ARG A 438 36.49 23.49 1.52
N PRO A 439 37.30 23.11 2.52
CA PRO A 439 37.67 24.01 3.62
C PRO A 439 38.32 25.31 3.09
N PRO A 440 38.15 26.46 3.75
CA PRO A 440 38.76 27.72 3.32
C PRO A 440 40.29 27.59 3.15
N GLY A 441 40.80 27.91 1.96
CA GLY A 441 42.23 27.79 1.63
C GLY A 441 42.74 26.34 1.46
N GLY A 442 41.84 25.35 1.51
CA GLY A 442 42.16 23.93 1.31
C GLY A 442 42.47 23.59 -0.15
N ALA A 443 43.07 22.42 -0.36
CA ALA A 443 43.33 21.85 -1.68
C ALA A 443 42.24 20.81 -2.04
N PHE A 444 42.21 20.38 -3.31
CA PHE A 444 41.38 19.24 -3.72
C PHE A 444 41.76 17.94 -3.00
N GLU A 445 43.05 17.80 -2.69
CA GLU A 445 43.64 16.57 -2.22
C GLU A 445 44.69 16.91 -1.15
N THR A 446 44.61 16.25 0.00
CA THR A 446 45.55 16.44 1.13
C THR A 446 45.87 15.10 1.78
N THR A 447 47.03 14.99 2.41
CA THR A 447 47.39 13.81 3.20
C THR A 447 47.15 14.08 4.68
N HIS A 448 46.18 13.37 5.27
CA HIS A 448 45.91 13.36 6.70
C HIS A 448 46.83 12.37 7.41
N PRO A 449 47.43 12.70 8.58
CA PRO A 449 48.33 11.80 9.31
C PRO A 449 47.67 10.49 9.74
N GLU A 450 46.36 10.49 10.02
CA GLU A 450 45.62 9.31 10.47
C GLU A 450 44.91 8.57 9.33
N TYR A 451 44.20 9.31 8.46
CA TYR A 451 43.30 8.75 7.45
C TYR A 451 43.93 8.64 6.06
N GLY A 452 45.18 9.09 5.90
CA GLY A 452 45.88 9.06 4.63
C GLY A 452 45.28 10.03 3.63
N GLN A 453 44.89 9.54 2.45
CA GLN A 453 44.42 10.41 1.37
C GLN A 453 43.02 10.96 1.66
N VAL A 454 42.88 12.29 1.70
CA VAL A 454 41.60 12.98 1.89
C VAL A 454 41.31 13.88 0.70
N TYR A 455 40.06 13.88 0.24
CA TYR A 455 39.58 14.73 -0.85
C TYR A 455 38.65 15.84 -0.35
N SER A 456 38.70 17.02 -0.98
CA SER A 456 37.80 18.13 -0.69
C SER A 456 37.30 18.73 -2.00
N THR A 457 36.05 18.43 -2.34
CA THR A 457 35.45 18.81 -3.63
C THR A 457 34.85 20.22 -3.53
N ALA A 458 35.22 21.12 -4.44
CA ALA A 458 34.67 22.47 -4.49
C ALA A 458 33.51 22.59 -5.51
N ASP A 459 33.47 21.71 -6.50
CA ASP A 459 32.49 21.74 -7.59
C ASP A 459 32.27 20.36 -8.23
N ALA A 460 31.43 20.33 -9.27
CA ALA A 460 31.06 19.11 -9.98
C ALA A 460 32.24 18.45 -10.71
N THR A 461 33.19 19.24 -11.20
CA THR A 461 34.36 18.73 -11.92
C THR A 461 35.24 17.94 -10.96
N GLU A 462 35.47 18.50 -9.78
CA GLU A 462 36.29 17.85 -8.76
C GLU A 462 35.60 16.65 -8.12
N LEU A 463 34.28 16.70 -7.92
CA LEU A 463 33.53 15.52 -7.45
C LEU A 463 33.61 14.35 -8.45
N LEU A 464 33.51 14.65 -9.75
CA LEU A 464 33.68 13.64 -10.79
C LEU A 464 35.13 13.12 -10.85
N GLU A 465 36.11 13.99 -10.63
CA GLU A 465 37.52 13.61 -10.57
C GLU A 465 37.81 12.69 -9.38
N LEU A 466 37.25 12.96 -8.20
CA LEU A 466 37.29 12.06 -7.05
C LEU A 466 36.76 10.67 -7.42
N VAL A 467 35.55 10.61 -7.98
CA VAL A 467 34.93 9.35 -8.42
C VAL A 467 35.85 8.60 -9.40
N ARG A 468 36.46 9.28 -10.37
CA ARG A 468 37.37 8.65 -11.33
C ARG A 468 38.66 8.13 -10.70
N ARG A 469 39.30 8.91 -9.83
CA ARG A 469 40.57 8.52 -9.18
C ARG A 469 40.42 7.33 -8.27
N GLU A 470 39.30 7.25 -7.57
CA GLU A 470 39.02 6.17 -6.62
C GLU A 470 38.30 4.97 -7.25
N GLY A 471 38.05 5.01 -8.57
CA GLY A 471 37.32 3.95 -9.27
C GLY A 471 35.89 3.78 -8.75
N GLY A 472 35.28 4.87 -8.31
CA GLY A 472 33.93 4.91 -7.76
C GLY A 472 32.84 4.70 -8.81
N PHE A 473 31.69 4.27 -8.33
CA PHE A 473 30.44 4.20 -9.05
C PHE A 473 29.51 5.31 -8.58
N MET A 474 28.81 5.94 -9.51
CA MET A 474 27.80 6.94 -9.20
C MET A 474 26.56 6.80 -10.07
N TYR A 475 25.40 7.07 -9.49
CA TYR A 475 24.13 7.10 -10.21
C TYR A 475 23.17 8.08 -9.55
N GLN A 476 22.20 8.56 -10.33
CA GLN A 476 21.16 9.42 -9.81
C GLN A 476 20.12 8.60 -9.03
N THR A 477 19.87 8.96 -7.77
CA THR A 477 19.05 8.20 -6.83
C THR A 477 17.62 7.92 -7.33
N HIS A 478 16.90 9.00 -7.63
CA HIS A 478 15.47 8.97 -7.95
C HIS A 478 15.20 10.05 -9.00
N PRO A 479 15.59 9.81 -10.27
CA PRO A 479 15.41 10.78 -11.35
C PRO A 479 13.94 11.18 -11.47
N ARG A 480 13.69 12.42 -11.92
CA ARG A 480 12.35 12.98 -12.12
C ARG A 480 11.51 13.20 -10.84
N THR A 481 12.06 12.95 -9.64
CA THR A 481 11.39 13.25 -8.36
C THR A 481 12.37 13.66 -7.27
N LYS A 482 11.87 14.00 -6.07
CA LYS A 482 12.62 14.29 -4.83
C LYS A 482 13.92 15.09 -5.09
N GLY A 483 13.80 16.37 -5.41
CA GLY A 483 14.94 17.24 -5.74
C GLY A 483 15.61 17.00 -7.10
N SER A 484 15.30 15.89 -7.78
CA SER A 484 15.85 15.49 -9.09
C SER A 484 14.86 15.62 -10.24
N THR A 485 13.79 16.41 -10.09
CA THR A 485 12.70 16.53 -11.10
C THR A 485 13.18 16.89 -12.51
N GLY A 486 14.19 17.76 -12.63
CA GLY A 486 14.76 18.16 -13.92
C GLY A 486 15.85 17.24 -14.47
N TYR A 487 16.12 16.11 -13.82
CA TYR A 487 17.20 15.20 -14.18
C TYR A 487 16.65 13.84 -14.64
N PRO A 488 17.35 13.15 -15.57
CA PRO A 488 18.69 13.48 -16.09
C PRO A 488 18.72 14.53 -17.21
N ASP A 489 17.58 15.07 -17.63
CA ASP A 489 17.46 15.96 -18.79
C ASP A 489 18.34 17.23 -18.70
N ALA A 490 18.67 17.71 -17.50
CA ALA A 490 19.55 18.86 -17.29
C ALA A 490 21.05 18.60 -17.52
N ILE A 491 21.47 17.33 -17.62
CA ILE A 491 22.88 16.92 -17.77
C ILE A 491 23.14 16.04 -19.00
N MET A 492 22.08 15.70 -19.75
CA MET A 492 22.14 15.07 -21.07
C MET A 492 22.11 16.15 -22.16
#